data_AF-A0A3Q3AJI0-F1
#
_entry.id   AF-A0A3Q3AJI0-F1
#
_cell.length_a   1.000
_cell.length_b   1.000
_cell.length_c   1.000
_cell.angle_alpha   90.00
_cell.angle_beta   90.00
_cell.angle_gamma   90.00
#
_symmetry.space_group_name_H-M   'P 1'
#
loop_
_entity.id
_entity.type
_entity.pdbx_description
1 polymer ?
#
loop_
_entity_poly.entity_id
_entity_poly.type
_entity_poly.pdbx_seq_one_letter_code
_entity_poly.pdbx_strand_id
1 'polypeptide(L)'
;MCTAGNSDEIIILSDDEEEEDKENDLSCLIVELLTPVCVSDRVSSSSIQDEDVVVMFSRGADVLPHARHDCPVHPFVATEKETGAPVAKNQLICDQCFCYICDKLASLCVVWCHSGVCHCNSHLRSNFWNNVRYVHLVGDLAAFNLALSEIDSHLRRAGTEFSWLLHSTPSK
;
A
#
# COMPACT_ATOMS: atom_id res chain seq x y z
N MET A 1 43.24 18.61 1.55
CA MET A 1 42.95 17.23 1.99
C MET A 1 42.54 17.30 3.46
N CYS A 2 41.39 16.72 3.81
CA CYS A 2 40.99 16.17 5.11
C CYS A 2 39.45 16.13 5.16
N THR A 3 38.92 14.92 5.09
CA THR A 3 37.51 14.55 5.28
C THR A 3 37.29 14.21 6.76
N ALA A 4 36.27 14.78 7.39
CA ALA A 4 35.66 14.27 8.63
C ALA A 4 34.25 13.83 8.21
N GLY A 5 33.83 12.57 8.35
CA GLY A 5 33.96 11.69 9.50
C GLY A 5 32.51 11.36 9.90
N ASN A 6 31.89 10.44 9.16
CA ASN A 6 30.52 9.97 9.34
C ASN A 6 30.43 9.19 10.66
N SER A 7 29.69 9.72 11.63
CA SER A 7 29.35 9.01 12.86
C SER A 7 28.06 8.24 12.63
N ASP A 8 28.20 6.97 12.25
CA ASP A 8 27.11 6.00 12.19
C ASP A 8 26.60 5.73 13.61
N GLU A 9 25.32 6.00 13.85
CA GLU A 9 24.63 5.66 15.10
C GLU A 9 24.36 4.14 15.12
N ILE A 10 25.13 3.42 15.93
CA ILE A 10 24.98 1.96 16.11
C ILE A 10 24.10 1.73 17.33
N ILE A 11 22.89 1.24 17.12
CA ILE A 11 21.98 0.81 18.18
C ILE A 11 22.34 -0.63 18.55
N ILE A 12 22.95 -0.83 19.72
CA ILE A 12 23.21 -2.17 20.29
C ILE A 12 22.03 -2.50 21.21
N LEU A 13 21.22 -3.48 20.81
CA LEU A 13 20.18 -4.06 21.66
C LEU A 13 20.83 -5.19 22.46
N SER A 14 20.97 -4.98 23.78
CA SER A 14 21.39 -6.04 24.70
C SER A 14 20.19 -6.95 24.96
N ASP A 15 20.38 -8.23 24.66
CA ASP A 15 19.44 -9.32 24.88
C ASP A 15 19.66 -9.88 26.30
N ASP A 16 18.94 -9.34 27.28
CA ASP A 16 18.87 -9.89 28.65
C ASP A 16 17.49 -10.54 28.81
N GLU A 17 17.36 -11.79 28.34
CA GLU A 17 16.24 -12.67 28.65
C GLU A 17 16.48 -13.35 30.02
N GLU A 18 16.03 -12.70 31.10
CA GLU A 18 15.70 -13.40 32.34
C GLU A 18 14.17 -13.55 32.41
N GLU A 19 13.74 -14.77 32.07
CA GLU A 19 12.39 -15.29 32.16
C GLU A 19 11.84 -15.20 33.60
N GLU A 20 10.86 -14.31 33.83
CA GLU A 20 9.90 -14.44 34.93
C GLU A 20 8.48 -14.11 34.43
N ASP A 21 7.77 -15.18 34.08
CA ASP A 21 6.31 -15.37 34.11
C ASP A 21 5.48 -14.14 34.52
N LYS A 22 5.10 -13.30 33.55
CA LYS A 22 3.94 -12.42 33.68
C LYS A 22 3.12 -12.41 32.40
N GLU A 23 2.05 -13.19 32.42
CA GLU A 23 0.86 -13.00 31.62
C GLU A 23 0.40 -11.54 31.79
N ASN A 24 0.89 -10.65 30.94
CA ASN A 24 0.42 -9.27 30.87
C ASN A 24 -0.32 -9.13 29.55
N ASP A 25 -1.65 -9.09 29.65
CA ASP A 25 -2.59 -8.82 28.57
C ASP A 25 -2.05 -7.73 27.64
N LEU A 26 -1.58 -8.14 26.47
CA LEU A 26 -1.21 -7.23 25.39
C LEU A 26 -2.52 -6.66 24.81
N SER A 27 -3.13 -5.72 25.54
CA SER A 27 -4.33 -5.02 25.13
C SER A 27 -3.99 -4.05 23.99
N CYS A 28 -4.10 -4.56 22.76
CA CYS A 28 -4.06 -3.73 21.57
C CYS A 28 -5.33 -2.85 21.54
N LEU A 29 -5.18 -1.56 21.84
CA LEU A 29 -6.25 -0.58 21.66
C LEU A 29 -6.50 -0.37 20.16
N ILE A 30 -7.64 -0.86 19.67
CA ILE A 30 -8.13 -0.53 18.33
C ILE A 30 -8.79 0.85 18.42
N VAL A 31 -8.13 1.87 17.87
CA VAL A 31 -8.71 3.21 17.72
C VAL A 31 -9.58 3.20 16.46
N GLU A 32 -10.90 3.25 16.64
CA GLU A 32 -11.84 3.42 15.53
C GLU A 32 -11.61 4.79 14.87
N LEU A 33 -11.07 4.78 13.66
CA LEU A 33 -10.88 5.98 12.85
C LEU A 33 -12.25 6.40 12.29
N LEU A 34 -12.95 7.27 13.02
CA LEU A 34 -14.18 7.88 12.53
C LEU A 34 -13.87 8.71 11.28
N THR A 35 -14.54 8.34 10.18
CA THR A 35 -14.46 9.00 8.88
C THR A 35 -14.86 10.47 8.99
N PRO A 36 -14.18 11.41 8.30
CA PRO A 36 -14.61 12.79 8.30
C PRO A 36 -15.88 12.93 7.46
N VAL A 37 -17.03 12.96 8.13
CA VAL A 37 -18.29 13.44 7.56
C VAL A 37 -18.22 14.96 7.53
N CYS A 38 -18.39 15.55 6.34
CA CYS A 38 -18.62 16.97 6.16
C CYS A 38 -20.00 17.30 6.77
N VAL A 39 -20.01 17.90 7.97
CA VAL A 39 -21.24 18.43 8.58
C VAL A 39 -21.19 19.95 8.66
N SER A 40 -22.19 20.52 8.00
CA SER A 40 -22.60 21.92 8.02
C SER A 40 -22.69 22.49 9.43
N ASP A 41 -22.15 23.70 9.58
CA ASP A 41 -22.29 24.59 10.73
C ASP A 41 -23.73 24.70 11.21
N ARG A 42 -23.98 24.33 12.47
CA ARG A 42 -24.78 25.09 13.46
C ARG A 42 -24.41 24.64 14.87
N VAL A 43 -23.66 25.47 15.60
CA VAL A 43 -23.44 25.30 17.04
C VAL A 43 -24.27 26.32 17.81
N SER A 44 -25.11 25.79 18.70
CA SER A 44 -25.80 26.55 19.74
C SER A 44 -24.97 26.45 21.03
N SER A 45 -24.78 27.58 21.69
CA SER A 45 -23.90 27.78 22.84
C SER A 45 -24.33 27.03 24.10
N SER A 46 -23.41 26.36 24.78
CA SER A 46 -23.53 26.00 26.20
C SER A 46 -22.14 25.99 26.84
N SER A 47 -22.03 26.76 27.92
CA SER A 47 -20.82 27.13 28.64
C SER A 47 -20.15 25.96 29.37
N ILE A 48 -18.95 25.60 28.92
CA ILE A 48 -17.88 25.00 29.73
C ILE A 48 -16.75 26.04 29.69
N GLN A 49 -16.04 26.23 30.80
CA GLN A 49 -14.84 27.08 30.82
C GLN A 49 -13.79 26.42 29.92
N ASP A 50 -13.84 26.74 28.63
CA ASP A 50 -12.85 26.40 27.62
C ASP A 50 -11.63 27.29 27.87
N GLU A 51 -10.52 26.68 28.28
CA GLU A 51 -9.22 27.24 27.94
C GLU A 51 -9.18 27.29 26.40
N ASP A 52 -9.27 28.49 25.82
CA ASP A 52 -9.40 28.71 24.37
C ASP A 52 -8.21 28.07 23.62
N VAL A 53 -8.39 26.83 23.13
CA VAL A 53 -7.40 26.19 22.25
C VAL A 53 -7.45 26.88 20.90
N VAL A 54 -6.51 27.80 20.70
CA VAL A 54 -6.34 28.51 19.43
C VAL A 54 -5.44 27.71 18.49
N VAL A 55 -5.90 27.47 17.26
CA VAL A 55 -5.04 26.92 16.20
C VAL A 55 -4.08 28.04 15.76
N MET A 56 -2.86 28.01 16.30
CA MET A 56 -1.85 29.03 15.99
C MET A 56 -1.28 28.89 14.57
N PHE A 57 -1.29 27.68 14.02
CA PHE A 57 -0.75 27.39 12.70
C PHE A 57 -1.38 26.11 12.14
N SER A 58 -1.70 26.12 10.86
CA SER A 58 -2.06 24.91 10.12
C SER A 58 -1.26 24.88 8.82
N ARG A 59 -0.78 23.69 8.47
CA ARG A 59 -0.15 23.40 7.18
C ARG A 59 -0.85 22.20 6.57
N GLY A 60 -1.00 22.20 5.26
CA GLY A 60 -1.44 21.00 4.54
C GLY A 60 -0.46 19.85 4.79
N ALA A 61 -1.00 18.63 4.87
CA ALA A 61 -0.18 17.43 4.89
C ALA A 61 0.62 17.30 3.59
N ASP A 62 1.80 16.71 3.68
CA ASP A 62 2.57 16.39 2.49
C ASP A 62 1.84 15.31 1.68
N VAL A 63 1.79 15.49 0.36
CA VAL A 63 1.21 14.49 -0.54
C VAL A 63 2.21 13.33 -0.65
N LEU A 64 1.83 12.16 -0.13
CA LEU A 64 2.64 10.95 -0.25
C LEU A 64 2.51 10.33 -1.66
N PRO A 65 3.45 9.46 -2.08
CA PRO A 65 3.31 8.68 -3.31
C PRO A 65 1.96 7.95 -3.36
N HIS A 66 1.20 8.13 -4.44
CA HIS A 66 -0.15 7.60 -4.59
C HIS A 66 -0.46 7.19 -6.01
N ALA A 67 -1.40 6.26 -6.17
CA ALA A 67 -1.83 5.84 -7.49
C ALA A 67 -2.49 7.03 -8.16
N ARG A 68 -2.26 7.23 -9.45
CA ARG A 68 -2.82 8.38 -10.16
C ARG A 68 -4.33 8.58 -9.93
N HIS A 69 -5.10 7.50 -9.79
CA HIS A 69 -6.55 7.57 -9.58
C HIS A 69 -6.97 8.08 -8.20
N ASP A 70 -6.04 8.17 -7.25
CA ASP A 70 -6.25 8.71 -5.91
C ASP A 70 -5.58 10.08 -5.74
N CYS A 71 -5.19 10.74 -6.84
CA CYS A 71 -4.52 12.03 -6.78
C CYS A 71 -5.43 13.13 -6.19
N PRO A 72 -5.04 13.78 -5.07
CA PRO A 72 -5.84 14.84 -4.48
C PRO A 72 -5.77 16.16 -5.29
N VAL A 73 -4.76 16.32 -6.14
CA VAL A 73 -4.52 17.54 -6.94
C VAL A 73 -5.25 17.50 -8.28
N HIS A 74 -5.31 16.32 -8.92
CA HIS A 74 -5.86 16.17 -10.26
C HIS A 74 -7.04 15.21 -10.25
N PRO A 75 -8.27 15.69 -10.52
CA PRO A 75 -9.45 14.85 -10.58
C PRO A 75 -9.29 13.67 -11.53
N PHE A 76 -9.85 12.53 -11.13
CA PHE A 76 -9.81 11.29 -11.87
C PHE A 76 -11.20 10.92 -12.40
N VAL A 77 -11.26 10.44 -13.64
CA VAL A 77 -12.47 9.85 -14.22
C VAL A 77 -12.23 8.37 -14.41
N ALA A 78 -12.96 7.55 -13.67
CA ALA A 78 -12.88 6.09 -13.78
C ALA A 78 -13.46 5.61 -15.11
N THR A 79 -12.74 4.71 -15.78
CA THR A 79 -13.14 4.11 -17.05
C THR A 79 -12.70 2.67 -17.11
N GLU A 80 -13.53 1.81 -17.70
CA GLU A 80 -13.25 0.38 -17.65
C GLU A 80 -12.21 -0.08 -18.68
N LYS A 81 -12.35 0.28 -19.96
CA LYS A 81 -11.54 -0.30 -21.05
C LYS A 81 -10.95 0.73 -22.00
N GLU A 82 -10.88 1.98 -21.59
CA GLU A 82 -10.40 3.06 -22.47
C GLU A 82 -8.87 3.09 -22.48
N THR A 83 -8.26 2.48 -23.49
CA THR A 83 -6.81 2.50 -23.74
C THR A 83 -6.44 3.42 -24.91
N GLY A 84 -7.42 3.91 -25.68
CA GLY A 84 -7.22 4.63 -26.93
C GLY A 84 -6.62 6.03 -26.74
N ALA A 85 -7.08 6.74 -25.71
CA ALA A 85 -6.61 8.09 -25.37
C ALA A 85 -6.88 8.44 -23.90
N PRO A 86 -6.17 9.43 -23.33
CA PRO A 86 -6.48 9.94 -22.01
C PRO A 86 -7.93 10.42 -21.88
N VAL A 87 -8.64 9.97 -20.85
CA VAL A 87 -10.02 10.38 -20.59
C VAL A 87 -10.03 11.65 -19.76
N ALA A 88 -10.72 12.67 -20.25
CA ALA A 88 -10.85 13.97 -19.58
C ALA A 88 -9.48 14.59 -19.20
N LYS A 89 -9.13 14.54 -17.92
CA LYS A 89 -7.88 15.07 -17.35
C LYS A 89 -6.97 13.97 -16.82
N ASN A 90 -7.21 12.71 -17.21
CA ASN A 90 -6.46 11.57 -16.69
C ASN A 90 -4.96 11.62 -17.01
N GLN A 91 -4.56 12.35 -18.05
CA GLN A 91 -3.16 12.59 -18.37
C GLN A 91 -2.40 13.44 -17.33
N LEU A 92 -3.08 14.27 -16.54
CA LEU A 92 -2.43 15.23 -15.64
C LEU A 92 -1.87 14.53 -14.39
N ILE A 93 -0.60 14.77 -14.07
CA ILE A 93 0.09 14.14 -12.94
C ILE A 93 0.66 15.21 -12.01
N CYS A 94 0.70 14.91 -10.71
CA CYS A 94 1.59 15.59 -9.78
C CYS A 94 2.87 14.77 -9.61
N ASP A 95 3.87 15.33 -8.92
CA ASP A 95 5.19 14.71 -8.77
C ASP A 95 5.18 13.38 -7.99
N GLN A 96 4.09 13.12 -7.26
CA GLN A 96 3.91 11.93 -6.41
C GLN A 96 2.97 10.89 -7.02
N CYS A 97 2.44 11.13 -8.23
CA CYS A 97 1.61 10.14 -8.91
C CYS A 97 2.46 8.97 -9.43
N PHE A 98 2.01 7.74 -9.19
CA PHE A 98 2.53 6.55 -9.87
C PHE A 98 1.55 5.97 -10.90
N CYS A 99 2.12 5.29 -11.89
CA CYS A 99 1.38 4.54 -12.89
C CYS A 99 0.89 3.22 -12.29
N TYR A 100 -0.43 3.04 -12.23
CA TYR A 100 -1.04 1.84 -11.68
C TYR A 100 -0.70 0.56 -12.45
N ILE A 101 -0.25 0.63 -13.71
CA ILE A 101 0.21 -0.57 -14.42
C ILE A 101 1.69 -0.87 -14.15
N CYS A 102 2.54 0.15 -14.12
CA CYS A 102 4.00 -0.03 -14.14
C CYS A 102 4.70 0.04 -12.78
N ASP A 103 4.02 0.37 -11.68
CA ASP A 103 4.62 0.55 -10.34
C ASP A 103 5.82 1.50 -10.30
N LYS A 104 5.75 2.58 -11.07
CA LYS A 104 6.75 3.65 -11.09
C LYS A 104 6.07 5.00 -11.23
N LEU A 105 6.80 6.07 -10.98
CA LEU A 105 6.31 7.43 -11.19
C LEU A 105 5.66 7.56 -12.57
N ALA A 106 4.50 8.23 -12.59
CA ALA A 106 3.73 8.40 -13.81
C ALA A 106 4.53 9.15 -14.89
N SER A 107 5.40 10.08 -14.47
CA SER A 107 6.36 10.79 -15.34
C SER A 107 7.38 9.86 -16.03
N LEU A 108 7.65 8.69 -15.47
CA LEU A 108 8.55 7.67 -16.03
C LEU A 108 7.81 6.61 -16.86
N CYS A 109 6.48 6.71 -16.99
CA CYS A 109 5.69 5.79 -17.80
C CYS A 109 5.74 6.17 -19.28
N VAL A 110 6.46 5.37 -20.07
CA VAL A 110 6.66 5.59 -21.52
C VAL A 110 5.35 5.62 -22.29
N VAL A 111 4.35 4.85 -21.84
CA VAL A 111 3.04 4.72 -22.48
C VAL A 111 1.94 5.46 -21.72
N TRP A 112 2.28 6.45 -20.88
CA TRP A 112 1.31 7.18 -20.05
C TRP A 112 0.10 7.69 -20.84
N CYS A 113 0.38 8.39 -21.94
CA CYS A 113 -0.61 8.98 -22.86
C CYS A 113 -0.46 8.45 -24.29
N HIS A 114 0.15 7.29 -24.47
CA HIS A 114 0.35 6.74 -25.82
C HIS A 114 -0.98 6.21 -26.36
N SER A 115 -1.37 6.64 -27.57
CA SER A 115 -2.65 6.26 -28.14
C SER A 115 -2.72 4.75 -28.39
N GLY A 116 -3.83 4.12 -27.99
CA GLY A 116 -4.06 2.68 -28.10
C GLY A 116 -3.62 1.86 -26.89
N VAL A 117 -2.67 2.36 -26.08
CA VAL A 117 -2.15 1.67 -24.87
C VAL A 117 -1.93 2.63 -23.69
N CYS A 118 -2.76 3.67 -23.55
CA CYS A 118 -2.52 4.67 -22.52
C CYS A 118 -2.77 4.12 -21.10
N HIS A 119 -1.81 4.31 -20.20
CA HIS A 119 -1.91 3.86 -18.81
C HIS A 119 -2.57 4.90 -17.89
N CYS A 120 -2.70 6.15 -18.31
CA CYS A 120 -3.24 7.23 -17.48
C CYS A 120 -4.69 7.03 -17.00
N ASN A 121 -5.45 6.18 -17.68
CA ASN A 121 -6.84 5.81 -17.33
C ASN A 121 -6.94 4.64 -16.34
N SER A 122 -5.82 4.02 -15.99
CA SER A 122 -5.81 2.78 -15.20
C SER A 122 -6.11 3.00 -13.71
N HIS A 123 -6.91 2.10 -13.13
CA HIS A 123 -7.30 2.16 -11.72
C HIS A 123 -7.67 0.79 -11.12
N LEU A 124 -7.51 0.67 -9.80
CA LEU A 124 -7.74 -0.58 -9.05
C LEU A 124 -9.19 -1.08 -9.11
N ARG A 125 -10.15 -0.18 -9.29
CA ARG A 125 -11.60 -0.51 -9.29
C ARG A 125 -12.06 -1.25 -10.56
N SER A 126 -11.22 -1.37 -11.59
CA SER A 126 -11.58 -2.06 -12.83
C SER A 126 -10.94 -3.43 -12.92
N ASN A 127 -11.75 -4.46 -13.19
CA ASN A 127 -11.25 -5.80 -13.48
C ASN A 127 -10.36 -5.83 -14.73
N PHE A 128 -10.64 -5.00 -15.73
CA PHE A 128 -9.82 -4.91 -16.94
C PHE A 128 -8.42 -4.40 -16.58
N TRP A 129 -8.32 -3.26 -15.89
CA TRP A 129 -7.02 -2.70 -15.50
C TRP A 129 -6.25 -3.61 -14.55
N ASN A 130 -6.94 -4.29 -13.62
CA ASN A 130 -6.32 -5.28 -12.74
C ASN A 130 -5.71 -6.44 -13.55
N ASN A 131 -6.41 -6.92 -14.58
CA ASN A 131 -5.89 -7.94 -15.46
C ASN A 131 -4.71 -7.44 -16.32
N VAL A 132 -4.79 -6.21 -16.87
CA VAL A 132 -3.66 -5.61 -17.61
C VAL A 132 -2.43 -5.50 -16.70
N ARG A 133 -2.60 -5.03 -15.47
CA ARG A 133 -1.53 -4.97 -14.46
C ARG A 133 -0.97 -6.34 -14.14
N TYR A 134 -1.82 -7.34 -13.91
CA TYR A 134 -1.40 -8.71 -13.65
C TYR A 134 -0.52 -9.25 -14.78
N VAL A 135 -0.98 -9.13 -16.04
CA VAL A 135 -0.19 -9.55 -17.21
C VAL A 135 1.12 -8.75 -17.32
N HIS A 136 1.10 -7.45 -17.01
CA HIS A 136 2.31 -6.62 -17.03
C HIS A 136 3.35 -7.06 -15.99
N LEU A 137 2.92 -7.38 -14.77
CA LEU A 137 3.80 -7.77 -13.67
C LEU A 137 4.33 -9.20 -13.81
N VAL A 138 3.47 -10.12 -14.25
CA VAL A 138 3.83 -11.54 -14.42
C VAL A 138 4.61 -11.75 -15.73
N GLY A 139 4.40 -10.89 -16.73
CA GLY A 139 5.08 -10.98 -18.03
C GLY A 139 4.73 -12.29 -18.74
N ASP A 140 5.75 -12.93 -19.32
CA ASP A 140 5.60 -14.18 -20.08
C ASP A 140 5.08 -15.34 -19.22
N LEU A 141 5.24 -15.27 -17.89
CA LEU A 141 4.72 -16.29 -16.99
C LEU A 141 3.18 -16.34 -17.00
N ALA A 142 2.51 -15.26 -17.43
CA ALA A 142 1.05 -15.20 -17.49
C ALA A 142 0.49 -16.24 -18.48
N ALA A 143 1.27 -16.61 -19.50
CA ALA A 143 0.89 -17.62 -20.49
C ALA A 143 0.76 -19.03 -19.89
N PHE A 144 1.42 -19.30 -18.77
CA PHE A 144 1.43 -20.62 -18.14
C PHE A 144 0.27 -20.81 -17.15
N ASN A 145 -0.50 -19.76 -16.84
CA ASN A 145 -1.64 -19.80 -15.92
C ASN A 145 -1.33 -20.57 -14.62
N LEU A 146 -0.16 -20.31 -14.03
CA LEU A 146 0.32 -21.03 -12.86
C LEU A 146 -0.61 -20.76 -11.67
N ALA A 147 -1.40 -21.75 -11.27
CA ALA A 147 -2.17 -21.65 -10.05
C ALA A 147 -1.23 -21.80 -8.84
N LEU A 148 -1.37 -20.96 -7.80
CA LEU A 148 -0.56 -21.09 -6.57
C LEU A 148 -0.63 -22.50 -5.96
N SER A 149 -1.77 -23.19 -6.12
CA SER A 149 -1.95 -24.58 -5.71
C SER A 149 -1.06 -25.58 -6.44
N GLU A 150 -0.73 -25.31 -7.71
CA GLU A 150 0.16 -26.18 -8.50
C GLU A 150 1.61 -26.01 -8.07
N ILE A 151 2.03 -24.77 -7.80
CA ILE A 151 3.38 -24.42 -7.35
C ILE A 151 3.67 -25.00 -5.95
N ASP A 152 2.67 -24.94 -5.06
CA ASP A 152 2.81 -25.33 -3.65
C ASP A 152 2.56 -26.83 -3.40
N SER A 153 2.15 -27.60 -4.42
CA SER A 153 1.84 -29.02 -4.28
C SER A 153 3.01 -29.85 -3.74
N HIS A 154 4.24 -29.56 -4.19
CA HIS A 154 5.46 -30.21 -3.73
C HIS A 154 5.81 -29.85 -2.28
N LEU A 155 5.61 -28.59 -1.88
CA LEU A 155 5.85 -28.12 -0.51
C LEU A 155 4.84 -28.73 0.47
N ARG A 156 3.56 -28.79 0.09
CA ARG A 156 2.52 -29.47 0.88
C ARG A 156 2.83 -30.95 1.08
N ARG A 157 3.26 -31.64 0.02
CA ARG A 157 3.69 -33.04 0.09
C ARG A 157 4.88 -33.21 1.03
N ALA A 158 5.90 -32.37 0.91
CA ALA A 158 7.05 -32.42 1.81
C ALA A 158 6.65 -32.21 3.29
N GLY A 159 5.74 -31.27 3.55
CA GLY A 159 5.20 -31.04 4.90
C GLY A 159 4.45 -32.26 5.47
N THR A 160 3.67 -32.97 4.64
CA THR A 160 2.99 -34.20 5.07
C THR A 160 3.97 -35.35 5.36
N GLU A 161 5.02 -35.53 4.54
CA GLU A 161 6.03 -36.57 4.78
C GLU A 161 6.81 -36.31 6.09
N PHE A 162 7.10 -35.05 6.40
CA PHE A 162 7.77 -34.66 7.65
C PHE A 162 6.89 -34.91 8.88
N SER A 163 5.59 -34.66 8.76
CA SER A 163 4.61 -34.96 9.82
C SER A 163 4.49 -36.46 10.10
N TRP A 164 4.46 -37.30 9.06
CA TRP A 164 4.44 -38.77 9.22
C TRP A 164 5.67 -39.31 9.95
N LEU A 165 6.86 -38.77 9.65
CA LEU A 165 8.10 -39.19 10.31
C LEU A 165 8.14 -38.84 11.80
N LEU A 166 7.60 -37.68 12.19
CA LEU A 166 7.54 -37.25 13.59
C LEU A 166 6.54 -38.05 14.42
N HIS A 167 5.44 -38.52 13.84
CA HIS A 167 4.41 -39.28 14.55
C HIS A 167 4.62 -40.80 14.51
N SER A 168 5.59 -41.28 13.73
CA SER A 168 5.88 -42.72 13.58
C SER A 168 7.07 -43.21 14.42
N THR A 169 7.71 -42.36 15.22
CA THR A 169 8.78 -42.82 16.13
C THR A 169 8.18 -43.60 17.30
N PRO A 170 8.47 -44.90 17.47
CA PRO A 170 7.99 -45.64 18.62
C PRO A 170 8.78 -45.20 19.86
N SER A 171 8.06 -44.80 20.92
CA SER A 171 8.63 -44.66 22.27
C SER A 171 9.27 -45.98 22.68
N LYS A 172 10.55 -45.91 23.00
CA LYS A 172 11.39 -47.05 23.40
C LYS A 172 11.19 -47.38 24.87
#